data_AF-W7DAQ4-F1
#
_entry.id   AF-W7DAQ4-F1
#
_cell.length_a   1.000
_cell.length_b   1.000
_cell.length_c   1.000
_cell.angle_alpha   90.00
_cell.angle_beta   90.00
_cell.angle_gamma   90.00
#
_symmetry.space_group_name_H-M   'P 1'
#
loop_
_entity.id
_entity.type
_entity.pdbx_description
1 polymer ?
#
loop_
_entity_poly.entity_id
_entity_poly.type
_entity_poly.pdbx_seq_one_letter_code
_entity_poly.pdbx_strand_id
1 'polypeptide(L)' 'MSYLVAHGEKMKAGNLSGLQHHVQRETQHHTNPDIDTTKSHLNYDLIHGDQSISFHKHVQDIIASQRTSQR' A
#
# COMPACT_ATOMS: atom_id res chain seq x y z
N MET A 1 -14.68 -23.92 9.76
CA MET A 1 -15.69 -22.89 9.48
C MET A 1 -14.97 -21.64 9.04
N SER A 2 -15.43 -20.98 7.98
CA SER A 2 -14.83 -19.74 7.49
C SER A 2 -15.55 -18.54 8.10
N TYR A 3 -14.81 -17.49 8.45
CA TYR A 3 -15.33 -16.24 8.99
C TYR A 3 -14.89 -15.05 8.11
N LEU A 4 -15.69 -13.99 8.10
CA LEU A 4 -15.27 -12.72 7.53
C LEU A 4 -14.26 -12.04 8.47
N VAL A 5 -13.10 -11.64 7.94
CA VAL A 5 -12.10 -10.86 8.68
C VAL A 5 -11.95 -9.48 8.02
N ALA A 6 -12.26 -8.42 8.76
CA ALA A 6 -12.07 -7.04 8.34
C ALA A 6 -11.57 -6.20 9.53
N HIS A 7 -10.44 -5.50 9.34
CA HIS A 7 -9.81 -4.64 10.35
C HIS A 7 -9.23 -3.40 9.66
N GLY A 8 -9.52 -2.22 10.21
CA GLY A 8 -8.94 -0.95 9.75
C GLY A 8 -7.81 -0.48 10.68
N GLU A 9 -6.67 -0.11 10.10
CA GLU A 9 -5.52 0.45 10.81
C GLU A 9 -5.29 1.91 10.40
N LYS A 10 -4.93 2.77 11.36
CA LYS A 10 -4.63 4.19 11.09
C LYS A 10 -3.18 4.35 10.64
N MET A 11 -2.97 4.84 9.42
CA MET A 11 -1.65 5.13 8.88
C MET A 11 -1.40 6.64 8.84
N LYS A 12 -0.25 7.10 9.34
CA LYS A 12 0.23 8.47 9.17
C LYS A 12 1.16 8.55 7.95
N ALA A 13 1.49 9.75 7.50
CA ALA A 13 2.39 9.99 6.36
C ALA A 13 3.72 9.21 6.44
N GLY A 14 4.34 9.17 7.63
CA GLY A 14 5.59 8.42 7.84
C GLY A 14 5.47 6.90 7.69
N ASN A 15 4.26 6.34 7.81
CA ASN A 15 4.02 4.90 7.64
C ASN A 15 3.81 4.51 6.17
N LEU A 16 3.42 5.45 5.31
CA LEU A 16 3.00 5.17 3.94
C LEU A 16 4.12 4.62 3.05
N SER A 17 5.36 5.07 3.24
CA SER A 17 6.50 4.57 2.47
C SER A 17 6.81 3.11 2.80
N GLY A 18 6.83 2.73 4.08
CA GLY A 18 7.00 1.33 4.47
C GLY A 18 5.88 0.45 3.93
N LEU A 19 4.63 0.92 4.02
CA LEU A 19 3.48 0.22 3.47
C LEU A 19 3.60 0.02 1.95
N GLN A 20 3.98 1.07 1.21
CA GLN A 20 4.19 1.00 -0.23
C GLN A 20 5.23 -0.07 -0.60
N HIS A 21 6.41 -0.03 0.02
CA HIS A 21 7.48 -1.01 -0.24
C HIS A 21 7.01 -2.45 0.01
N HIS A 22 6.20 -2.67 1.05
CA HIS A 22 5.64 -3.98 1.36
C HIS A 22 4.54 -4.42 0.39
N VAL A 23 3.60 -3.54 0.04
CA VAL A 23 2.45 -3.84 -0.83
C VAL A 23 2.90 -4.04 -2.28
N GLN A 24 3.74 -3.14 -2.80
CA GLN A 24 4.24 -3.19 -4.19
C GLN A 24 5.46 -4.11 -4.36
N ARG A 25 5.92 -4.78 -3.29
CA ARG A 25 7.06 -5.71 -3.31
C ARG A 25 8.32 -5.10 -3.94
N GLU A 26 8.65 -3.86 -3.59
CA GLU A 26 9.79 -3.13 -4.18
C GLU A 26 11.16 -3.69 -3.75
N THR A 27 11.23 -4.33 -2.58
CA THR A 27 12.46 -4.95 -2.07
C THR A 27 12.54 -6.44 -2.41
N GLN A 28 13.74 -6.94 -2.71
CA GLN A 28 13.95 -8.38 -2.96
C GLN A 28 14.12 -9.18 -1.66
N HIS A 29 14.59 -8.53 -0.60
CA HIS A 29 14.79 -9.15 0.70
C HIS A 29 13.59 -8.85 1.60
N HIS A 30 13.07 -9.88 2.25
CA HIS A 30 11.97 -9.78 3.19
C HIS A 30 12.33 -10.51 4.48
N THR A 31 12.17 -9.85 5.62
CA THR A 31 12.38 -10.47 6.94
C THR A 31 11.28 -11.47 7.29
N ASN A 32 10.09 -11.32 6.69
CA ASN A 32 8.98 -12.26 6.91
C ASN A 32 9.22 -13.56 6.13
N PRO A 33 9.44 -14.70 6.81
CA PRO A 33 9.71 -15.99 6.17
C PRO A 33 8.49 -16.56 5.42
N ASP A 34 7.29 -16.07 5.68
CA ASP A 34 6.05 -16.58 5.08
C ASP A 34 5.80 -16.03 3.66
N ILE A 35 6.62 -15.08 3.19
CA ILE A 35 6.51 -14.52 1.84
C ILE A 35 7.22 -15.43 0.84
N ASP A 36 6.45 -16.02 -0.06
CA ASP A 36 6.95 -16.76 -1.21
C ASP A 36 7.15 -15.83 -2.42
N THR A 37 8.39 -15.36 -2.61
CA THR A 37 8.73 -14.42 -3.69
C THR A 37 8.52 -15.00 -5.09
N THR A 38 8.52 -16.32 -5.23
CA THR A 38 8.28 -16.97 -6.53
C THR A 38 6.85 -16.73 -7.02
N LYS A 39 5.91 -16.47 -6.11
CA LYS A 39 4.51 -16.18 -6.41
C LYS A 39 4.18 -14.70 -6.51
N SER A 40 5.15 -13.80 -6.30
CA SER A 40 4.89 -12.35 -6.33
C SER A 40 4.33 -11.87 -7.67
N HIS A 41 4.63 -12.55 -8.77
CA HIS A 41 4.08 -12.26 -10.10
C HIS A 41 2.56 -12.50 -10.22
N LEU A 42 1.94 -13.17 -9.23
CA LEU A 42 0.49 -13.40 -9.16
C LEU A 42 -0.25 -12.30 -8.39
N ASN A 43 0.48 -11.40 -7.71
CA ASN A 43 -0.13 -10.28 -7.00
C ASN A 43 -0.70 -9.28 -8.03
N TYR A 44 -1.78 -8.59 -7.65
CA TYR A 44 -2.43 -7.60 -8.51
C TYR A 44 -2.97 -6.43 -7.68
N ASP A 45 -2.94 -5.23 -8.25
CA ASP A 45 -3.60 -4.05 -7.72
C ASP A 45 -4.92 -3.82 -8.50
N LEU A 46 -6.03 -3.65 -7.78
CA LEU A 46 -7.35 -3.46 -8.38
C LEU A 46 -7.56 -2.07 -9.00
N ILE A 47 -6.77 -1.08 -8.57
CA ILE A 47 -6.91 0.33 -8.96
C ILE A 47 -5.84 0.71 -9.98
N HIS A 48 -4.59 0.31 -9.74
CA HIS A 48 -3.44 0.74 -10.53
C HIS A 48 -2.82 -0.36 -11.42
N GLY A 49 -3.36 -1.59 -11.35
CA GLY A 49 -2.82 -2.73 -12.11
C GLY A 49 -1.35 -2.98 -11.79
N ASP A 50 -0.50 -3.00 -12.82
CA ASP A 50 0.94 -3.25 -12.67
C ASP A 50 1.77 -1.97 -12.39
N GLN A 51 1.12 -0.81 -12.23
CA GLN A 51 1.83 0.45 -12.04
C GLN A 51 2.24 0.66 -10.57
N SER A 52 3.55 0.82 -10.34
CA SER A 52 4.08 1.25 -9.04
C SER A 52 3.81 2.74 -8.83
N ILE A 53 3.07 3.06 -7.76
CA ILE A 53 2.72 4.44 -7.39
C ILE A 53 3.31 4.81 -6.03
N SER A 54 3.66 6.09 -5.86
CA SER A 54 4.00 6.59 -4.53
C SER A 54 2.73 6.81 -3.70
N PHE A 55 2.52 6.00 -2.66
CA PHE A 55 1.34 6.12 -1.80
C PHE A 55 1.30 7.47 -1.10
N HIS A 56 2.46 7.93 -0.60
CA HIS A 56 2.58 9.21 0.06
C HIS A 56 2.16 10.37 -0.85
N LYS A 57 2.73 10.42 -2.07
CA LYS A 57 2.40 11.46 -3.04
C LYS A 57 0.92 11.41 -3.43
N HIS A 58 0.42 10.22 -3.78
CA HIS A 58 -0.96 10.07 -4.24
C HIS A 58 -1.98 10.52 -3.20
N VAL A 59 -1.80 10.12 -1.93
CA VAL A 59 -2.67 10.55 -0.83
C VAL A 59 -2.59 12.07 -0.61
N GLN A 60 -1.39 12.65 -0.67
CA GLN A 60 -1.21 14.09 -0.53
C GLN A 60 -1.86 14.88 -1.68
N ASP A 61 -1.75 14.41 -2.92
CA ASP A 61 -2.35 15.04 -4.10
C ASP A 61 -3.89 15.00 -4.01
N ILE A 62 -4.47 13.88 -3.56
CA ILE A 62 -5.92 13.77 -3.29
C ILE A 62 -6.34 14.77 -2.22
N ILE A 63 -5.62 14.82 -1.09
CA ILE A 63 -5.94 15.76 -0.01
C ILE A 63 -5.83 17.20 -0.53
N ALA A 64 -4.76 17.55 -1.23
CA ALA A 64 -4.54 18.90 -1.74
C ALA A 64 -5.62 19.34 -2.73
N SER A 65 -6.06 18.44 -3.63
CA SER A 65 -7.08 18.76 -4.63
C SER A 65 -8.49 18.92 -4.05
N GLN A 66 -8.80 18.25 -2.94
CA GLN A 66 -10.14 18.24 -2.34
C GLN A 66 -10.25 19.08 -1.07
N ARG A 67 -9.13 19.55 -0.52
CA ARG A 67 -9.10 20.33 0.72
C ARG A 67 -9.77 21.68 0.50
N THR A 68 -10.90 21.88 1.16
CA THR A 68 -11.65 23.14 1.18
C THR A 68 -11.18 24.10 2.28
N SER A 69 -10.42 23.61 3.25
CA SER A 69 -9.93 24.38 4.40
C SER A 69 -8.64 25.13 4.06
N GLN A 70 -8.68 26.46 4.22
CA GLN A 70 -7.58 27.42 4.03
C GLN A 70 -6.59 27.50 5.21
N ARG A 71 -6.78 26.67 6.25
CA ARG A 71 -6.08 26.80 7.53
C ARG A 71 -4.72 26.10 7.57
#